data_AF-A0A644UW55-F1
#
_entry.id   AF-A0A644UW55-F1
#
_cell.length_a   1.000
_cell.length_b   1.000
_cell.length_c   1.000
_cell.angle_alpha   90.00
_cell.angle_beta   90.00
_cell.angle_gamma   90.00
#
_symmetry.space_group_name_H-M   'P 1'
#
loop_
_entity.id
_entity.type
_entity.pdbx_description
1 polymer ?
#
loop_
_entity_poly.entity_id
_entity_poly.type
_entity_poly.pdbx_seq_one_letter_code
_entity_poly.pdbx_strand_id
1 'polypeptide(L)'
;MLSWISEQFSHYKPDRAMAVRALRHMRPAERKNLFSEDIMLMRTAEGYWFENLIYEQLIRIAEKTDTIKKIVRKGADVPKHREKIRLGVNGIYSAEKGDIRVRGNGQDLAEVDLLLFDKDKQVVFSEIVTSPADLKDLEAEIIYKKKLFGYMFNQEHVGFILFSSVDISGTQVVRRLVADPDNAYIGTHECEVMKSSLKGLRITSFLTHPEKNPVLIPSETLKIRDFDYKKLHDDALTKLFFAIDHEISPDQYFSDPSVSPLVKKVICGGLYPSAIKTLIANYGLRVKSEILDADSLQENYSRVILAVDYPEMSPVIYLKPKKQRTYLKMVPSKTGGFKYERPTPSRVGFYLWLEATKPAVGAERALSILEYCRTPVKDCRTGTAECLLPGTTVPQHHYHPRKKRR
;
A
#
# COMPACT_ATOMS: atom_id res chain seq x y z
N MET A 1 14.23 -5.36 -25.25
CA MET A 1 12.76 -5.55 -25.26
C MET A 1 12.02 -4.23 -25.05
N LEU A 2 12.29 -3.48 -23.97
CA LEU A 2 11.56 -2.25 -23.62
C LEU A 2 11.55 -1.18 -24.73
N SER A 3 12.71 -0.91 -25.33
CA SER A 3 12.83 0.00 -26.49
C SER A 3 11.98 -0.44 -27.68
N TRP A 4 11.96 -1.74 -27.97
CA TRP A 4 11.15 -2.33 -29.04
C TRP A 4 9.65 -2.19 -28.76
N ILE A 5 9.20 -2.46 -27.53
CA ILE A 5 7.79 -2.25 -27.16
C ILE A 5 7.42 -0.77 -27.32
N SER A 6 8.27 0.15 -26.87
CA SER A 6 8.05 1.59 -27.04
C SER A 6 7.88 1.98 -28.51
N GLU A 7 8.71 1.43 -29.40
CA GLU A 7 8.61 1.65 -30.85
C GLU A 7 7.28 1.12 -31.41
N GLN A 8 6.87 -0.10 -31.05
CA GLN A 8 5.60 -0.66 -31.50
C GLN A 8 4.39 0.18 -31.05
N PHE A 9 4.44 0.74 -29.84
CA PHE A 9 3.38 1.62 -29.33
C PHE A 9 3.39 3.02 -29.98
N SER A 10 4.55 3.51 -30.44
CA SER A 10 4.60 4.79 -31.16
C SER A 10 3.81 4.78 -32.47
N HIS A 11 3.69 3.60 -33.09
CA HIS A 11 2.89 3.37 -34.30
C HIS A 11 1.46 2.89 -34.00
N TYR A 12 1.11 2.73 -32.72
CA TYR A 12 -0.18 2.21 -32.32
C TYR A 12 -1.27 3.30 -32.37
N LYS A 13 -2.28 3.03 -33.20
CA LYS A 13 -3.60 3.67 -33.13
C LYS A 13 -4.61 2.58 -32.80
N PRO A 14 -5.29 2.62 -31.65
CA PRO A 14 -6.34 1.65 -31.36
C PRO A 14 -7.39 1.68 -32.46
N ASP A 15 -7.59 0.54 -33.11
CA ASP A 15 -8.74 0.37 -33.98
C ASP A 15 -10.01 0.16 -33.12
N ARG A 16 -11.17 0.43 -33.72
CA ARG A 16 -12.45 0.33 -33.02
C ARG A 16 -12.70 -1.09 -32.48
N ALA A 17 -12.20 -2.13 -33.16
CA ALA A 17 -12.38 -3.50 -32.72
C ALA A 17 -11.64 -3.75 -31.40
N MET A 18 -10.41 -3.23 -31.26
CA MET A 18 -9.62 -3.31 -30.04
C MET A 18 -10.28 -2.57 -28.88
N ALA A 19 -10.75 -1.34 -29.13
CA ALA A 19 -11.48 -0.53 -28.16
C ALA A 19 -12.73 -1.25 -27.62
N VAL A 20 -13.45 -1.94 -28.51
CA VAL A 20 -14.64 -2.74 -28.19
C VAL A 20 -14.26 -4.01 -27.43
N ARG A 21 -13.18 -4.68 -27.82
CA ARG A 21 -12.71 -5.91 -27.16
C ARG A 21 -12.37 -5.64 -25.69
N ALA A 22 -11.67 -4.54 -25.40
CA ALA A 22 -11.32 -4.12 -24.03
C ALA A 22 -12.53 -4.04 -23.08
N LEU A 23 -13.73 -3.72 -23.58
CA LEU A 23 -14.96 -3.63 -22.77
C LEU A 23 -15.39 -4.97 -22.14
N ARG A 24 -14.90 -6.10 -22.66
CA ARG A 24 -15.20 -7.43 -22.09
C ARG A 24 -14.66 -7.59 -20.67
N HIS A 25 -13.56 -6.93 -20.35
CA HIS A 25 -12.88 -7.03 -19.04
C HIS A 25 -13.57 -6.17 -17.97
N MET A 26 -14.41 -5.21 -18.37
CA MET A 26 -15.13 -4.34 -17.45
C MET A 26 -16.43 -4.98 -16.95
N ARG A 27 -16.81 -4.65 -15.71
CA ARG A 27 -18.11 -4.99 -15.15
C ARG A 27 -19.22 -4.18 -15.83
N PRO A 28 -20.48 -4.66 -15.82
CA PRO A 28 -21.60 -3.91 -16.39
C PRO A 28 -21.75 -2.47 -15.86
N ALA A 29 -21.52 -2.26 -14.57
CA ALA A 29 -21.57 -0.94 -13.95
C ALA A 29 -20.44 -0.02 -14.43
N GLU A 30 -19.22 -0.54 -14.57
CA GLU A 30 -18.05 0.21 -15.06
C GLU A 30 -18.26 0.62 -16.52
N ARG A 31 -18.81 -0.28 -17.34
CA ARG A 31 -19.18 0.03 -18.74
C ARG A 31 -20.22 1.14 -18.85
N LYS A 32 -21.24 1.12 -17.99
CA LYS A 32 -22.24 2.19 -17.93
C LYS A 32 -21.58 3.52 -17.55
N ASN A 33 -20.65 3.48 -16.61
CA ASN A 33 -19.99 4.67 -16.09
C ASN A 33 -19.00 5.32 -17.08
N LEU A 34 -18.53 4.59 -18.11
CA LEU A 34 -17.60 5.11 -19.11
C LEU A 34 -18.12 6.37 -19.85
N PHE A 35 -19.45 6.55 -19.91
CA PHE A 35 -20.12 7.72 -20.48
C PHE A 35 -21.00 8.44 -19.44
N SER A 36 -20.67 8.30 -18.16
CA SER A 36 -21.38 8.97 -17.08
C SER A 36 -21.21 10.48 -17.15
N GLU A 37 -22.26 11.23 -16.83
CA GLU A 37 -22.18 12.69 -16.61
C GLU A 37 -21.46 13.03 -15.30
N ASP A 38 -21.46 12.12 -14.32
CA ASP A 38 -20.60 12.22 -13.15
C ASP A 38 -19.14 11.97 -13.57
N ILE A 39 -18.37 13.05 -13.59
CA ILE A 39 -16.96 13.09 -14.01
C ILE A 39 -16.09 12.13 -13.18
N MET A 40 -16.37 11.95 -11.89
CA MET A 40 -15.56 11.07 -11.03
C MET A 40 -15.80 9.60 -11.36
N LEU A 41 -17.07 9.24 -11.57
CA LEU A 41 -17.43 7.90 -12.03
C LEU A 41 -16.89 7.62 -13.45
N MET A 42 -16.96 8.62 -14.33
CA MET A 42 -16.44 8.53 -15.68
C MET A 42 -14.93 8.30 -15.68
N ARG A 43 -14.15 9.17 -15.03
CA ARG A 43 -12.68 9.05 -14.97
C ARG A 43 -12.21 7.73 -14.38
N THR A 44 -12.91 7.22 -13.36
CA THR A 44 -12.61 5.91 -12.79
C THR A 44 -12.84 4.79 -13.80
N ALA A 45 -13.95 4.84 -14.54
CA ALA A 45 -14.25 3.85 -15.59
C ALA A 45 -13.30 3.96 -16.79
N GLU A 46 -12.86 5.17 -17.14
CA GLU A 46 -11.84 5.43 -18.15
C GLU A 46 -10.51 4.80 -17.80
N GLY A 47 -10.04 4.96 -16.55
CA GLY A 47 -8.81 4.31 -16.07
C GLY A 47 -8.86 2.80 -16.29
N TYR A 48 -9.92 2.13 -15.81
CA TYR A 48 -10.09 0.70 -16.01
C TYR A 48 -10.19 0.30 -17.48
N TRP A 49 -10.90 1.09 -18.30
CA TRP A 49 -11.04 0.78 -19.72
C TRP A 49 -9.71 0.92 -20.46
N PHE A 50 -8.96 1.99 -20.19
CA PHE A 50 -7.67 2.25 -20.80
C PHE A 50 -6.65 1.18 -20.41
N GLU A 51 -6.64 0.75 -19.16
CA GLU A 51 -5.82 -0.38 -18.73
C GLU A 51 -6.12 -1.66 -19.53
N ASN A 52 -7.38 -2.00 -19.70
CA ASN A 52 -7.79 -3.16 -20.49
C ASN A 52 -7.49 -2.99 -21.99
N LEU A 53 -7.48 -1.76 -22.49
CA LEU A 53 -7.08 -1.45 -23.87
C LEU A 53 -5.58 -1.72 -24.10
N ILE A 54 -4.72 -1.34 -23.14
CA ILE A 54 -3.28 -1.63 -23.20
C ILE A 54 -3.04 -3.14 -23.09
N TYR A 55 -3.75 -3.83 -22.18
CA TYR A 55 -3.68 -5.29 -22.06
C TYR A 55 -3.98 -6.00 -23.39
N GLU A 56 -5.10 -5.66 -24.04
CA GLU A 56 -5.50 -6.24 -25.32
C GLU A 56 -4.52 -5.91 -26.45
N GLN A 57 -3.96 -4.70 -26.44
CA GLN A 57 -2.92 -4.33 -27.40
C GLN A 57 -1.64 -5.14 -27.21
N LEU A 58 -1.20 -5.36 -25.97
CA LEU A 58 -0.03 -6.20 -25.70
C LEU A 58 -0.23 -7.64 -26.16
N ILE A 59 -1.43 -8.20 -26.00
CA ILE A 59 -1.76 -9.53 -26.54
C ILE A 59 -1.56 -9.56 -28.05
N ARG A 60 -2.14 -8.60 -28.78
CA ARG A 60 -2.01 -8.52 -30.24
C ARG A 60 -0.58 -8.35 -30.71
N ILE A 61 0.24 -7.60 -29.96
CA ILE A 61 1.67 -7.48 -30.24
C ILE A 61 2.35 -8.83 -30.02
N ALA A 62 2.13 -9.46 -28.86
CA ALA A 62 2.73 -10.74 -28.48
C ALA A 62 2.36 -11.90 -29.43
N GLU A 63 1.21 -11.85 -30.10
CA GLU A 63 0.84 -12.85 -31.12
C GLU A 63 1.70 -12.77 -32.39
N LYS A 64 2.37 -11.63 -32.62
CA LYS A 64 3.14 -11.35 -33.84
C LYS A 64 4.66 -11.34 -33.61
N THR A 65 5.11 -11.54 -32.38
CA THR A 65 6.52 -11.52 -32.02
C THR A 65 6.83 -12.59 -30.97
N ASP A 66 8.09 -12.98 -30.86
CA ASP A 66 8.59 -13.74 -29.72
C ASP A 66 9.14 -12.86 -28.59
N THR A 67 9.30 -11.55 -28.84
CA THR A 67 9.85 -10.57 -27.87
C THR A 67 9.08 -10.54 -26.55
N ILE A 68 7.75 -10.64 -26.61
CA ILE A 68 6.88 -10.87 -25.45
C ILE A 68 6.51 -12.36 -25.47
N LYS A 69 7.04 -13.13 -24.53
CA LYS A 69 6.83 -14.58 -24.49
C LYS A 69 5.50 -14.97 -23.87
N LYS A 70 5.14 -14.33 -22.75
CA LYS A 70 3.91 -14.57 -22.01
C LYS A 70 3.38 -13.30 -21.37
N ILE A 71 2.07 -13.20 -21.26
CA ILE A 71 1.36 -12.15 -20.52
C ILE A 71 0.48 -12.83 -19.47
N VAL A 72 0.55 -12.36 -18.23
CA VAL A 72 -0.28 -12.86 -17.14
C VAL A 72 -1.74 -12.46 -17.38
N ARG A 73 -2.65 -13.42 -17.24
CA ARG A 73 -4.09 -13.22 -17.48
C ARG A 73 -4.66 -12.12 -16.59
N LYS A 74 -5.51 -11.29 -17.19
CA LYS A 74 -6.23 -10.19 -16.53
C LYS A 74 -7.72 -10.18 -16.90
N GLY A 75 -8.55 -9.62 -16.02
CA GLY A 75 -9.95 -9.31 -16.29
C GLY A 75 -10.76 -10.55 -16.68
N ALA A 76 -11.45 -10.48 -17.82
CA ALA A 76 -12.25 -11.59 -18.36
C ALA A 76 -11.46 -12.86 -18.71
N ASP A 77 -10.12 -12.79 -18.82
CA ASP A 77 -9.29 -13.96 -19.13
C ASP A 77 -8.88 -14.75 -17.89
N VAL A 78 -9.17 -14.23 -16.70
CA VAL A 78 -8.97 -14.94 -15.44
C VAL A 78 -10.20 -15.86 -15.19
N PRO A 79 -10.00 -17.17 -14.95
CA PRO A 79 -11.09 -18.04 -14.53
C PRO A 79 -11.79 -17.51 -13.28
N LYS A 80 -13.11 -17.64 -13.19
CA LYS A 80 -13.93 -17.11 -12.07
C LYS A 80 -13.76 -17.87 -10.74
N HIS A 81 -12.58 -18.42 -10.46
CA HIS A 81 -12.30 -19.07 -9.19
C HIS A 81 -11.92 -18.03 -8.14
N ARG A 82 -12.59 -18.06 -6.99
CA ARG A 82 -12.30 -17.17 -5.87
C ARG A 82 -11.37 -17.87 -4.91
N GLU A 83 -10.10 -17.52 -4.94
CA GLU A 83 -9.23 -17.94 -3.85
C GLU A 83 -9.57 -17.16 -2.58
N LYS A 84 -10.03 -17.90 -1.57
CA LYS A 84 -10.36 -17.32 -0.27
C LYS A 84 -9.08 -16.83 0.41
N ILE A 85 -9.07 -15.54 0.73
CA ILE A 85 -8.03 -14.90 1.54
C ILE A 85 -7.89 -15.65 2.87
N ARG A 86 -6.69 -16.15 3.15
CA ARG A 86 -6.33 -16.92 4.35
C ARG A 86 -4.89 -16.59 4.74
N LEU A 87 -4.55 -16.79 6.01
CA LEU A 87 -3.15 -16.71 6.48
C LEU A 87 -2.31 -17.82 5.83
N GLY A 88 -1.01 -17.56 5.69
CA GLY A 88 -0.06 -18.47 5.04
C GLY A 88 -0.10 -18.45 3.50
N VAL A 89 -1.05 -17.73 2.90
CA VAL A 89 -1.12 -17.59 1.44
C VAL A 89 -0.07 -16.59 0.97
N ASN A 90 0.90 -17.07 0.17
CA ASN A 90 1.98 -16.28 -0.40
C ASN A 90 2.06 -16.48 -1.92
N GLY A 91 2.40 -15.47 -2.70
CA GLY A 91 2.58 -15.58 -4.15
C GLY A 91 1.83 -14.55 -4.98
N ILE A 92 1.65 -14.83 -6.27
CA ILE A 92 0.96 -13.95 -7.23
C ILE A 92 -0.41 -14.53 -7.54
N TYR A 93 -1.43 -13.68 -7.49
CA TYR A 93 -2.83 -14.07 -7.59
C TYR A 93 -3.61 -13.10 -8.47
N SER A 94 -4.63 -13.61 -9.13
CA SER A 94 -5.63 -12.76 -9.75
C SER A 94 -6.76 -12.46 -8.77
N ALA A 95 -7.05 -11.17 -8.56
CA ALA A 95 -8.17 -10.69 -7.75
C ALA A 95 -9.51 -11.02 -8.43
N GLU A 96 -10.63 -10.79 -7.72
CA GLU A 96 -11.97 -11.08 -8.26
C GLU A 96 -12.29 -10.30 -9.55
N LYS A 97 -11.73 -9.09 -9.70
CA LYS A 97 -11.83 -8.29 -10.92
C LYS A 97 -10.86 -8.71 -12.02
N GLY A 98 -9.93 -9.61 -11.71
CA GLY A 98 -8.84 -10.02 -12.57
C GLY A 98 -7.58 -9.15 -12.43
N ASP A 99 -7.50 -8.26 -11.44
CA ASP A 99 -6.29 -7.48 -11.12
C ASP A 99 -5.18 -8.41 -10.61
N ILE A 100 -3.92 -8.09 -10.87
CA ILE A 100 -2.80 -8.95 -10.49
C ILE A 100 -2.25 -8.47 -9.15
N ARG A 101 -2.26 -9.33 -8.14
CA ARG A 101 -1.84 -9.01 -6.77
C ARG A 101 -0.73 -9.93 -6.30
N VAL A 102 0.23 -9.36 -5.59
CA VAL A 102 1.21 -10.12 -4.81
C VAL A 102 0.73 -10.17 -3.37
N ARG A 103 0.61 -11.38 -2.81
CA ARG A 103 0.23 -11.60 -1.42
C ARG A 103 1.35 -12.19 -0.60
N GLY A 104 1.47 -11.74 0.63
CA GLY A 104 2.34 -12.30 1.66
C GLY A 104 1.57 -12.55 2.94
N ASN A 105 1.54 -13.79 3.41
CA ASN A 105 0.76 -14.23 4.57
C ASN A 105 -0.72 -13.77 4.51
N GLY A 106 -1.31 -13.75 3.31
CA GLY A 106 -2.67 -13.29 3.03
C GLY A 106 -2.83 -11.78 2.86
N GLN A 107 -1.85 -10.95 3.23
CA GLN A 107 -1.87 -9.51 2.99
C GLN A 107 -1.51 -9.18 1.53
N ASP A 108 -2.26 -8.26 0.91
CA ASP A 108 -1.86 -7.70 -0.38
C ASP A 108 -0.64 -6.77 -0.18
N LEU A 109 0.48 -7.13 -0.83
CA LEU A 109 1.77 -6.42 -0.74
C LEU A 109 1.94 -5.42 -1.87
N ALA A 110 1.52 -5.81 -3.07
CA ALA A 110 1.53 -5.01 -4.29
C ALA A 110 0.35 -5.42 -5.18
N GLU A 111 -0.11 -4.48 -5.98
CA GLU A 111 -0.99 -4.70 -7.13
C GLU A 111 -0.25 -4.16 -8.35
N VAL A 112 -0.39 -4.82 -9.51
CA VAL A 112 0.14 -4.32 -10.78
C VAL A 112 -0.92 -4.40 -11.84
N ASP A 113 -0.90 -3.43 -12.75
CA ASP A 113 -1.87 -3.38 -13.84
C ASP A 113 -1.60 -4.51 -14.82
N LEU A 114 -0.32 -4.73 -15.15
CA LEU A 114 0.13 -5.75 -16.10
C LEU A 114 1.41 -6.45 -15.60
N LEU A 115 1.53 -7.74 -15.94
CA LEU A 115 2.72 -8.55 -15.70
C LEU A 115 2.99 -9.42 -16.94
N LEU A 116 4.20 -9.35 -17.47
CA LEU A 116 4.61 -10.08 -18.66
C LEU A 116 6.03 -10.63 -18.53
N PHE A 117 6.36 -11.55 -19.42
CA PHE A 117 7.68 -12.16 -19.53
C PHE A 117 8.19 -11.99 -20.95
N ASP A 118 9.44 -11.58 -21.07
CA ASP A 118 10.10 -11.48 -22.36
C ASP A 118 10.58 -12.84 -22.87
N LYS A 119 11.17 -12.87 -24.06
CA LYS A 119 11.76 -14.08 -24.67
C LYS A 119 12.80 -14.78 -23.78
N ASP A 120 13.52 -14.01 -22.96
CA ASP A 120 14.59 -14.42 -22.06
C ASP A 120 14.06 -14.75 -20.65
N LYS A 121 12.72 -14.78 -20.49
CA LYS A 121 11.97 -15.03 -19.25
C LYS A 121 12.22 -13.98 -18.15
N GLN A 122 12.70 -12.80 -18.51
CA GLN A 122 12.78 -11.67 -17.59
C GLN A 122 11.38 -11.15 -17.30
N VAL A 123 11.14 -10.84 -16.02
CA VAL A 123 9.85 -10.32 -15.56
C VAL A 123 9.79 -8.83 -15.83
N VAL A 124 8.64 -8.42 -16.34
CA VAL A 124 8.35 -7.02 -16.64
C VAL A 124 6.96 -6.73 -16.11
N PHE A 125 6.83 -5.72 -15.27
CA PHE A 125 5.52 -5.25 -14.83
C PHE A 125 5.24 -3.86 -15.39
N SER A 126 3.97 -3.48 -15.41
CA SER A 126 3.58 -2.16 -15.91
C SER A 126 2.56 -1.50 -15.01
N GLU A 127 2.61 -0.18 -14.99
CA GLU A 127 1.62 0.70 -14.37
C GLU A 127 1.08 1.65 -15.43
N ILE A 128 -0.18 2.06 -15.26
CA ILE A 128 -0.95 2.80 -16.24
C ILE A 128 -1.49 4.06 -15.58
N VAL A 129 -1.10 5.21 -16.13
CA VAL A 129 -1.49 6.53 -15.62
C VAL A 129 -2.44 7.19 -16.60
N THR A 130 -3.59 7.62 -16.08
CA THR A 130 -4.56 8.43 -16.83
C THR A 130 -4.67 9.86 -16.32
N SER A 131 -4.02 10.18 -15.19
CA SER A 131 -4.03 11.51 -14.58
C SER A 131 -2.65 11.87 -14.00
N PRO A 132 -2.17 13.12 -14.17
CA PRO A 132 -0.94 13.57 -13.52
C PRO A 132 -0.96 13.50 -11.98
N ALA A 133 -2.15 13.44 -11.37
CA ALA A 133 -2.29 13.29 -9.92
C ALA A 133 -1.76 11.94 -9.40
N ASP A 134 -1.64 10.94 -10.28
CA ASP A 134 -1.26 9.56 -9.94
C ASP A 134 0.27 9.41 -9.77
N LEU A 135 1.04 10.49 -9.94
CA LEU A 135 2.51 10.47 -9.83
C LEU A 135 3.01 10.55 -8.39
N LYS A 136 2.12 10.85 -7.44
CA LYS A 136 2.48 10.92 -6.02
C LYS A 136 2.82 9.51 -5.55
N ASP A 137 3.97 9.35 -4.91
CA ASP A 137 4.48 8.09 -4.34
C ASP A 137 4.82 6.99 -5.39
N LEU A 138 4.58 7.24 -6.69
CA LEU A 138 4.82 6.29 -7.78
C LEU A 138 6.25 5.75 -7.78
N GLU A 139 7.26 6.62 -7.67
CA GLU A 139 8.67 6.21 -7.69
C GLU A 139 9.01 5.22 -6.58
N ALA A 140 8.57 5.49 -5.35
CA ALA A 140 8.78 4.58 -4.22
C ALA A 140 8.05 3.25 -4.42
N GLU A 141 6.84 3.29 -5.00
CA GLU A 141 6.08 2.10 -5.34
C GLU A 141 6.75 1.24 -6.41
N ILE A 142 7.29 1.84 -7.48
CA ILE A 142 8.04 1.13 -8.53
C ILE A 142 9.29 0.48 -7.95
N ILE A 143 10.05 1.20 -7.13
CA ILE A 143 11.26 0.67 -6.47
C ILE A 143 10.90 -0.55 -5.62
N TYR A 144 9.81 -0.48 -4.84
CA TYR A 144 9.34 -1.59 -4.04
C TYR A 144 8.92 -2.79 -4.91
N LYS A 145 8.12 -2.56 -5.96
CA LYS A 145 7.65 -3.61 -6.88
C LYS A 145 8.82 -4.29 -7.60
N LYS A 146 9.83 -3.54 -8.04
CA LYS A 146 11.07 -4.10 -8.61
C LYS A 146 11.78 -5.02 -7.63
N LYS A 147 12.00 -4.59 -6.37
CA LYS A 147 12.64 -5.43 -5.34
C LYS A 147 11.81 -6.70 -5.06
N LEU A 148 10.49 -6.57 -5.00
CA LEU A 148 9.57 -7.68 -4.76
C LEU A 148 9.62 -8.71 -5.88
N PHE A 149 9.47 -8.29 -7.14
CA PHE A 149 9.54 -9.20 -8.27
C PHE A 149 10.95 -9.76 -8.49
N GLY A 150 11.99 -8.96 -8.26
CA GLY A 150 13.38 -9.42 -8.35
C GLY A 150 13.66 -10.53 -7.35
N TYR A 151 13.18 -10.39 -6.12
CA TYR A 151 13.25 -11.46 -5.12
C TYR A 151 12.44 -12.69 -5.52
N MET A 152 11.17 -12.50 -5.94
CA MET A 152 10.25 -13.61 -6.25
C MET A 152 10.68 -14.40 -7.49
N PHE A 153 11.25 -13.76 -8.49
CA PHE A 153 11.71 -14.42 -9.72
C PHE A 153 13.21 -14.72 -9.73
N ASN A 154 13.93 -14.36 -8.66
CA ASN A 154 15.38 -14.48 -8.56
C ASN A 154 16.09 -13.77 -9.73
N GLN A 155 15.71 -12.51 -9.96
CA GLN A 155 16.23 -11.65 -11.02
C GLN A 155 16.82 -10.39 -10.39
N GLU A 156 18.03 -10.01 -10.81
CA GLU A 156 18.68 -8.78 -10.40
C GLU A 156 18.01 -7.56 -11.03
N HIS A 157 17.65 -7.69 -12.31
CA HIS A 157 16.98 -6.66 -13.09
C HIS A 157 15.52 -7.03 -13.31
N VAL A 158 14.63 -6.07 -13.07
CA VAL A 158 13.19 -6.21 -13.33
C VAL A 158 12.77 -5.06 -14.23
N GLY A 159 12.22 -5.42 -15.39
CA GLY A 159 11.70 -4.44 -16.34
C GLY A 159 10.45 -3.75 -15.80
N PHE A 160 10.33 -2.46 -16.07
CA PHE A 160 9.12 -1.70 -15.77
C PHE A 160 8.69 -0.83 -16.96
N ILE A 161 7.39 -0.80 -17.25
CA ILE A 161 6.81 0.06 -18.28
C ILE A 161 5.74 0.96 -17.66
N LEU A 162 5.90 2.27 -17.80
CA LEU A 162 4.86 3.25 -17.49
C LEU A 162 4.10 3.60 -18.75
N PHE A 163 2.84 3.17 -18.86
CA PHE A 163 1.93 3.63 -19.91
C PHE A 163 1.20 4.87 -19.45
N SER A 164 1.04 5.85 -20.33
CA SER A 164 0.30 7.07 -19.99
C SER A 164 -0.59 7.54 -21.13
N SER A 165 -1.86 7.85 -20.82
CA SER A 165 -2.77 8.51 -21.75
C SER A 165 -2.66 10.04 -21.71
N VAL A 166 -1.74 10.59 -20.91
CA VAL A 166 -1.48 12.02 -20.75
C VAL A 166 0.02 12.27 -20.87
N ASP A 167 0.43 13.41 -21.42
CA ASP A 167 1.86 13.69 -21.49
C ASP A 167 2.41 14.11 -20.11
N ILE A 168 3.14 13.18 -19.49
CA ILE A 168 3.82 13.35 -18.21
C ILE A 168 5.34 13.19 -18.33
N SER A 169 5.85 13.08 -19.56
CA SER A 169 7.27 12.85 -19.86
C SER A 169 8.18 13.95 -19.29
N GLY A 170 7.67 15.18 -19.24
CA GLY A 170 8.38 16.34 -18.69
C GLY A 170 8.48 16.38 -17.16
N THR A 171 7.76 15.53 -16.44
CA THR A 171 7.72 15.57 -14.97
C THR A 171 9.01 15.01 -14.35
N GLN A 172 9.42 15.55 -13.20
CA GLN A 172 10.66 15.13 -12.55
C GLN A 172 10.64 13.65 -12.14
N VAL A 173 9.47 13.15 -11.71
CA VAL A 173 9.26 11.74 -11.35
C VAL A 173 9.50 10.84 -12.55
N VAL A 174 8.88 11.13 -13.70
CA VAL A 174 9.06 10.32 -14.90
C VAL A 174 10.49 10.39 -15.41
N ARG A 175 11.13 11.57 -15.41
CA ARG A 175 12.54 11.73 -15.80
C ARG A 175 13.49 10.87 -14.95
N ARG A 176 13.25 10.78 -13.64
CA ARG A 176 14.03 9.89 -12.77
C ARG A 176 13.75 8.41 -13.04
N LEU A 177 12.48 8.05 -13.25
CA LEU A 177 12.12 6.69 -13.62
C LEU A 177 12.78 6.25 -14.92
N VAL A 178 12.75 7.04 -15.98
CA VAL A 178 13.36 6.66 -17.28
C VAL A 178 14.89 6.77 -17.32
N ALA A 179 15.53 7.34 -16.29
CA ALA A 179 16.98 7.31 -16.16
C ALA A 179 17.51 5.91 -15.81
N ASP A 180 16.66 5.05 -15.25
CA ASP A 180 16.92 3.63 -15.05
C ASP A 180 16.76 2.88 -16.39
N PRO A 181 17.79 2.17 -16.88
CA PRO A 181 17.75 1.48 -18.18
C PRO A 181 16.75 0.32 -18.23
N ASP A 182 16.30 -0.18 -17.08
CA ASP A 182 15.26 -1.22 -16.98
C ASP A 182 13.85 -0.64 -16.99
N ASN A 183 13.70 0.68 -17.21
CA ASN A 183 12.42 1.36 -17.30
C ASN A 183 12.14 1.90 -18.70
N ALA A 184 10.87 1.89 -19.08
CA ALA A 184 10.39 2.61 -20.26
C ALA A 184 9.14 3.42 -19.95
N TYR A 185 9.04 4.59 -20.57
CA TYR A 185 7.83 5.40 -20.63
C TYR A 185 7.22 5.29 -22.02
N ILE A 186 5.93 5.02 -22.08
CA ILE A 186 5.16 4.94 -23.32
C ILE A 186 3.96 5.89 -23.20
N GLY A 187 4.09 7.05 -23.85
CA GLY A 187 2.96 7.95 -24.06
C GLY A 187 2.07 7.41 -25.17
N THR A 188 0.76 7.33 -24.92
CA THR A 188 -0.24 6.94 -25.91
C THR A 188 -1.10 8.13 -26.31
N HIS A 189 -2.07 7.91 -27.20
CA HIS A 189 -3.12 8.88 -27.47
C HIS A 189 -3.95 9.15 -26.20
N GLU A 190 -4.63 10.30 -26.16
CA GLU A 190 -5.50 10.67 -25.06
C GLU A 190 -6.68 9.69 -24.92
N CYS A 191 -7.01 9.33 -23.67
CA CYS A 191 -8.09 8.39 -23.38
C CYS A 191 -9.42 8.83 -24.01
N GLU A 192 -9.75 10.13 -23.97
CA GLU A 192 -10.96 10.69 -24.58
C GLU A 192 -11.01 10.50 -26.10
N VAL A 193 -9.87 10.70 -26.79
CA VAL A 193 -9.77 10.49 -28.24
C VAL A 193 -10.04 9.03 -28.57
N MET A 194 -9.45 8.10 -27.83
CA MET A 194 -9.66 6.67 -28.04
C MET A 194 -11.10 6.26 -27.70
N LYS A 195 -11.66 6.77 -26.61
CA LYS A 195 -13.04 6.52 -26.14
C LYS A 195 -14.08 7.00 -27.14
N SER A 196 -13.80 8.06 -27.90
CA SER A 196 -14.72 8.59 -28.91
C SER A 196 -15.16 7.55 -29.95
N SER A 197 -14.30 6.56 -30.25
CA SER A 197 -14.58 5.45 -31.18
C SER A 197 -15.72 4.52 -30.72
N LEU A 198 -16.06 4.57 -29.44
CA LEU A 198 -17.10 3.77 -28.80
C LEU A 198 -18.47 4.47 -28.76
N LYS A 199 -18.55 5.76 -29.11
CA LYS A 199 -19.81 6.51 -29.11
C LYS A 199 -20.85 5.85 -30.04
N GLY A 200 -22.10 5.79 -29.57
CA GLY A 200 -23.23 5.21 -30.32
C GLY A 200 -23.31 3.68 -30.32
N LEU A 201 -22.38 2.97 -29.67
CA LEU A 201 -22.48 1.52 -29.49
C LEU A 201 -23.46 1.16 -28.36
N ARG A 202 -24.20 0.06 -28.53
CA ARG A 202 -24.94 -0.57 -27.43
C ARG A 202 -23.98 -1.44 -26.61
N ILE A 203 -23.52 -0.91 -25.47
CA ILE A 203 -22.49 -1.52 -24.60
C ILE A 203 -23.12 -2.52 -23.60
N THR A 204 -24.08 -3.34 -24.02
CA THR A 204 -24.89 -4.13 -23.07
C THR A 204 -24.57 -5.62 -23.03
N SER A 205 -23.87 -6.19 -24.03
CA SER A 205 -23.54 -7.63 -24.07
C SER A 205 -22.16 -7.92 -24.64
N PHE A 206 -21.22 -8.31 -23.77
CA PHE A 206 -19.90 -8.82 -24.15
C PHE A 206 -19.72 -10.22 -23.57
N LEU A 207 -19.07 -11.11 -24.33
CA LEU A 207 -18.64 -12.40 -23.81
C LEU A 207 -17.55 -12.14 -22.75
N THR A 208 -17.77 -12.65 -21.53
CA THR A 208 -16.85 -12.50 -20.39
C THR A 208 -16.12 -13.81 -20.06
N HIS A 209 -16.06 -14.72 -21.03
CA HIS A 209 -15.44 -16.03 -20.87
C HIS A 209 -13.96 -15.96 -21.24
N PRO A 210 -13.06 -16.61 -20.47
CA PRO A 210 -11.66 -16.63 -20.79
C PRO A 210 -11.39 -17.16 -22.20
N GLU A 211 -10.61 -16.42 -22.97
CA GLU A 211 -10.21 -16.85 -24.31
C GLU A 211 -8.98 -17.76 -24.24
N LYS A 212 -8.96 -18.78 -25.10
CA LYS A 212 -7.78 -19.63 -25.28
C LYS A 212 -6.79 -18.87 -26.15
N ASN A 213 -5.80 -18.25 -25.50
CA ASN A 213 -4.71 -17.60 -26.19
C ASN A 213 -3.36 -18.19 -25.74
N PRO A 214 -2.49 -18.67 -26.66
CA PRO A 214 -1.21 -19.26 -26.31
C PRO A 214 -0.23 -18.27 -25.69
N VAL A 215 -0.40 -16.95 -25.84
CA VAL A 215 0.46 -15.96 -25.17
C VAL A 215 0.07 -15.70 -23.72
N LEU A 216 -1.12 -16.13 -23.30
CA LEU A 216 -1.62 -15.90 -21.94
C LEU A 216 -1.19 -17.00 -20.98
N ILE A 217 -0.78 -16.62 -19.76
CA ILE A 217 -0.40 -17.54 -18.67
C ILE A 217 -1.20 -17.23 -17.39
N PRO A 218 -1.74 -18.24 -16.67
CA PRO A 218 -2.33 -18.03 -15.35
C PRO A 218 -1.29 -17.63 -14.30
N SER A 219 -1.65 -16.73 -13.39
CA SER A 219 -0.76 -16.27 -12.31
C SER A 219 -0.34 -17.40 -11.36
N GLU A 220 -1.21 -18.40 -11.19
CA GLU A 220 -0.98 -19.56 -10.32
C GLU A 220 0.06 -20.54 -10.87
N THR A 221 0.41 -20.43 -12.15
CA THR A 221 1.40 -21.30 -12.81
C THR A 221 2.80 -20.69 -12.86
N LEU A 222 2.95 -19.46 -12.36
CA LEU A 222 4.22 -18.75 -12.35
C LEU A 222 5.20 -19.44 -11.41
N LYS A 223 6.40 -19.71 -11.92
CA LYS A 223 7.49 -20.27 -11.11
C LYS A 223 8.16 -19.14 -10.36
N ILE A 224 7.95 -19.11 -9.05
CA ILE A 224 8.56 -18.15 -8.14
C ILE A 224 9.43 -18.89 -7.11
N ARG A 225 10.40 -18.19 -6.54
CA ARG A 225 11.16 -18.60 -5.36
C ARG A 225 10.21 -18.89 -4.21
N ASP A 226 10.65 -19.77 -3.29
CA ASP A 226 10.02 -19.93 -1.99
C ASP A 226 9.90 -18.57 -1.29
N PHE A 227 8.65 -18.11 -1.21
CA PHE A 227 8.29 -16.80 -0.68
C PHE A 227 7.46 -16.99 0.58
N ASP A 228 8.11 -17.05 1.73
CA ASP A 228 7.44 -17.05 3.03
C ASP A 228 7.50 -15.65 3.65
N TYR A 229 6.47 -14.85 3.39
CA TYR A 229 6.41 -13.49 3.92
C TYR A 229 6.27 -13.45 5.45
N LYS A 230 5.68 -14.49 6.07
CA LYS A 230 5.58 -14.54 7.53
C LYS A 230 6.97 -14.68 8.14
N LYS A 231 7.82 -15.53 7.57
CA LYS A 231 9.21 -15.65 8.00
C LYS A 231 9.97 -14.32 7.84
N LEU A 232 9.86 -13.67 6.67
CA LEU A 232 10.49 -12.35 6.46
C LEU A 232 10.05 -11.32 7.50
N HIS A 233 8.74 -11.30 7.80
CA HIS A 233 8.18 -10.45 8.85
C HIS A 233 8.74 -10.76 10.23
N ASP A 234 8.78 -12.04 10.63
CA ASP A 234 9.24 -12.45 11.97
C ASP A 234 10.74 -12.20 12.15
N ASP A 235 11.54 -12.38 11.09
CA ASP A 235 12.95 -12.02 11.05
C ASP A 235 13.13 -10.50 11.22
N ALA A 236 12.33 -9.69 10.52
CA ALA A 236 12.36 -8.23 10.65
C ALA A 236 11.95 -7.77 12.06
N LEU A 237 10.95 -8.40 12.67
CA LEU A 237 10.54 -8.14 14.06
C LEU A 237 11.65 -8.45 15.06
N THR A 238 12.29 -9.61 14.92
CA THR A 238 13.40 -10.02 15.78
C THR A 238 14.55 -9.02 15.70
N LYS A 239 14.88 -8.57 14.49
CA LYS A 239 15.93 -7.56 14.27
C LYS A 239 15.54 -6.19 14.78
N LEU A 240 14.27 -5.80 14.69
CA LEU A 240 13.78 -4.54 15.24
C LEU A 240 14.01 -4.51 16.76
N PHE A 241 13.66 -5.59 17.46
CA PHE A 241 13.90 -5.68 18.90
C PHE A 241 15.39 -5.69 19.24
N PHE A 242 16.20 -6.40 18.46
CA PHE A 242 17.65 -6.37 18.63
C PHE A 242 18.21 -4.95 18.47
N ALA A 243 17.77 -4.22 17.44
CA ALA A 243 18.21 -2.85 17.18
C ALA A 243 17.82 -1.89 18.31
N ILE A 244 16.60 -2.02 18.84
CA ILE A 244 16.15 -1.26 20.02
C ILE A 244 17.04 -1.55 21.23
N ASP A 245 17.31 -2.83 21.49
CA ASP A 245 18.06 -3.25 22.68
C ASP A 245 19.56 -2.88 22.63
N HIS A 246 20.08 -2.56 21.45
CA HIS A 246 21.48 -2.18 21.22
C HIS A 246 21.64 -0.75 20.70
N GLU A 247 20.60 0.09 20.81
CA GLU A 247 20.60 1.50 20.41
C GLU A 247 21.07 1.74 18.95
N ILE A 248 20.82 0.77 18.07
CA ILE A 248 21.14 0.88 16.63
C ILE A 248 20.19 1.90 16.01
N SER A 249 20.68 2.86 15.24
CA SER A 249 19.78 3.86 14.65
C SER A 249 18.87 3.25 13.55
N PRO A 250 17.69 3.82 13.29
CA PRO A 250 16.85 3.44 12.15
C PRO A 250 17.59 3.38 10.81
N ASP A 251 18.49 4.33 10.56
CA ASP A 251 19.28 4.37 9.32
C ASP A 251 20.26 3.20 9.24
N GLN A 252 20.89 2.84 10.36
CA GLN A 252 21.74 1.66 10.45
C GLN A 252 20.93 0.36 10.29
N TYR A 253 19.74 0.29 10.88
CA TYR A 253 18.84 -0.85 10.75
C TYR A 253 18.49 -1.14 9.28
N PHE A 254 18.08 -0.14 8.50
CA PHE A 254 17.75 -0.35 7.09
C PHE A 254 18.97 -0.48 6.17
N SER A 255 20.15 -0.09 6.65
CA SER A 255 21.41 -0.33 5.94
C SER A 255 21.92 -1.77 6.10
N ASP A 256 21.41 -2.52 7.08
CA ASP A 256 21.75 -3.94 7.26
C ASP A 256 21.18 -4.78 6.10
N PRO A 257 22.04 -5.42 5.26
CA PRO A 257 21.59 -6.25 4.14
C PRO A 257 20.72 -7.43 4.56
N SER A 258 20.78 -7.81 5.83
CA SER A 258 19.98 -8.90 6.39
C SER A 258 18.53 -8.47 6.65
N VAL A 259 18.22 -7.18 6.74
CA VAL A 259 16.85 -6.67 6.85
C VAL A 259 16.21 -6.69 5.46
N SER A 260 15.16 -7.49 5.31
CA SER A 260 14.49 -7.63 4.02
C SER A 260 13.76 -6.33 3.64
N PRO A 261 14.05 -5.73 2.46
CA PRO A 261 13.35 -4.53 2.00
C PRO A 261 11.92 -4.82 1.55
N LEU A 262 11.49 -6.09 1.60
CA LEU A 262 10.14 -6.51 1.20
C LEU A 262 9.12 -6.32 2.31
N VAL A 263 9.57 -6.19 3.56
CA VAL A 263 8.68 -6.03 4.71
C VAL A 263 8.24 -4.57 4.79
N LYS A 264 6.97 -4.28 4.42
CA LYS A 264 6.39 -2.93 4.52
C LYS A 264 5.86 -2.60 5.92
N LYS A 265 5.79 -3.61 6.78
CA LYS A 265 5.15 -3.49 8.09
C LYS A 265 5.56 -4.62 9.01
N VAL A 266 5.84 -4.26 10.25
CA VAL A 266 6.11 -5.21 11.33
C VAL A 266 5.01 -5.07 12.37
N ILE A 267 4.27 -6.15 12.62
CA ILE A 267 3.31 -6.26 13.72
C ILE A 267 4.08 -6.66 14.98
N CYS A 268 4.31 -5.70 15.87
CA CYS A 268 5.05 -5.93 17.11
C CYS A 268 4.28 -6.83 18.08
N GLY A 269 2.96 -6.72 18.09
CA GLY A 269 2.08 -7.61 18.85
C GLY A 269 0.89 -6.90 19.49
N GLY A 270 0.02 -7.68 20.12
CA GLY A 270 -1.04 -7.15 20.96
C GLY A 270 -0.46 -6.55 22.25
N LEU A 271 -1.00 -5.42 22.68
CA LEU A 271 -0.60 -4.78 23.93
C LEU A 271 -1.25 -5.46 25.14
N TYR A 272 -0.45 -5.71 26.18
CA TYR A 272 -1.00 -6.06 27.49
C TYR A 272 -1.72 -4.87 28.14
N PRO A 273 -2.63 -5.09 29.12
CA PRO A 273 -3.36 -3.99 29.78
C PRO A 273 -2.45 -2.91 30.38
N SER A 274 -1.28 -3.29 30.91
CA SER A 274 -0.27 -2.34 31.41
C SER A 274 0.29 -1.45 30.29
N ALA A 275 0.60 -2.03 29.13
CA ALA A 275 1.08 -1.29 27.97
C ALA A 275 0.03 -0.33 27.42
N ILE A 276 -1.26 -0.72 27.45
CA ILE A 276 -2.36 0.17 27.06
C ILE A 276 -2.42 1.40 27.98
N LYS A 277 -2.35 1.20 29.30
CA LYS A 277 -2.34 2.31 30.27
C LYS A 277 -1.19 3.28 30.02
N THR A 278 0.01 2.74 29.81
CA THR A 278 1.22 3.54 29.52
C THR A 278 1.12 4.28 28.18
N LEU A 279 0.62 3.63 27.12
CA LEU A 279 0.38 4.27 25.82
C LEU A 279 -0.55 5.47 25.97
N ILE A 280 -1.64 5.32 26.72
CA ILE A 280 -2.63 6.39 26.91
C ILE A 280 -2.07 7.53 27.74
N ALA A 281 -1.33 7.23 28.80
CA ALA A 281 -0.73 8.24 29.67
C ALA A 281 0.28 9.12 28.93
N ASN A 282 1.14 8.53 28.10
CA ASN A 282 2.25 9.24 27.46
C ASN A 282 1.89 9.80 26.07
N TYR A 283 1.14 9.04 25.27
CA TYR A 283 0.86 9.40 23.87
C TYR A 283 -0.62 9.75 23.68
N GLY A 284 -1.54 9.03 24.33
CA GLY A 284 -2.97 9.24 24.14
C GLY A 284 -3.46 8.81 22.75
N LEU A 285 -4.76 8.51 22.66
CA LEU A 285 -5.43 8.09 21.43
C LEU A 285 -6.67 8.95 21.19
N ARG A 286 -6.90 9.36 19.94
CA ARG A 286 -8.08 10.13 19.55
C ARG A 286 -8.81 9.52 18.37
N VAL A 287 -10.09 9.21 18.53
CA VAL A 287 -10.98 8.82 17.44
C VAL A 287 -11.94 9.98 17.18
N LYS A 288 -11.78 10.65 16.03
CA LYS A 288 -12.51 11.89 15.71
C LYS A 288 -12.28 12.97 16.78
N SER A 289 -13.33 13.40 17.49
CA SER A 289 -13.27 14.37 18.59
C SER A 289 -13.09 13.73 19.97
N GLU A 290 -13.21 12.40 20.07
CA GLU A 290 -13.18 11.67 21.34
C GLU A 290 -11.74 11.29 21.70
N ILE A 291 -11.31 11.67 22.90
CA ILE A 291 -10.05 11.20 23.50
C ILE A 291 -10.38 9.92 24.25
N LEU A 292 -9.70 8.83 23.88
CA LEU A 292 -9.88 7.54 24.55
C LEU A 292 -9.01 7.49 25.80
N ASP A 293 -9.60 7.07 26.91
CA ASP A 293 -8.89 6.71 28.13
C ASP A 293 -8.68 5.19 28.23
N ALA A 294 -8.01 4.72 29.29
CA ALA A 294 -7.71 3.31 29.45
C ALA A 294 -8.97 2.46 29.71
N ASP A 295 -9.95 3.01 30.43
CA ASP A 295 -11.16 2.28 30.82
C ASP A 295 -12.09 2.11 29.63
N SER A 296 -12.33 3.17 28.85
CA SER A 296 -13.08 3.12 27.59
C SER A 296 -12.47 2.13 26.59
N LEU A 297 -11.14 2.00 26.54
CA LEU A 297 -10.48 0.99 25.72
C LEU A 297 -10.79 -0.43 26.19
N GLN A 298 -10.71 -0.70 27.49
CA GLN A 298 -11.01 -2.03 28.05
C GLN A 298 -12.49 -2.41 27.86
N GLU A 299 -13.39 -1.44 28.01
CA GLU A 299 -14.83 -1.64 27.86
C GLU A 299 -15.24 -1.85 26.41
N ASN A 300 -14.75 -1.02 25.49
CA ASN A 300 -15.29 -0.96 24.12
C ASN A 300 -14.45 -1.69 23.07
N TYR A 301 -13.20 -1.99 23.37
CA TYR A 301 -12.26 -2.60 22.43
C TYR A 301 -11.79 -3.96 22.93
N SER A 302 -11.69 -4.90 22.00
CA SER A 302 -11.25 -6.27 22.29
C SER A 302 -9.75 -6.45 22.15
N ARG A 303 -9.09 -5.61 21.35
CA ARG A 303 -7.65 -5.67 21.06
C ARG A 303 -7.09 -4.29 20.76
N VAL A 304 -5.84 -4.11 21.17
CA VAL A 304 -4.97 -2.99 20.81
C VAL A 304 -3.67 -3.61 20.32
N ILE A 305 -3.29 -3.36 19.07
CA ILE A 305 -2.11 -3.95 18.44
C ILE A 305 -1.16 -2.82 18.03
N LEU A 306 0.12 -2.94 18.40
CA LEU A 306 1.18 -2.07 17.95
C LEU A 306 1.87 -2.68 16.73
N ALA A 307 2.10 -1.85 15.72
CA ALA A 307 2.85 -2.16 14.53
C ALA A 307 3.73 -0.97 14.12
N VAL A 308 4.67 -1.20 13.21
CA VAL A 308 5.53 -0.18 12.62
C VAL A 308 5.51 -0.32 11.10
N ASP A 309 5.19 0.77 10.40
CA ASP A 309 5.26 0.90 8.95
C ASP A 309 6.72 1.15 8.53
N TYR A 310 7.18 0.38 7.53
CA TYR A 310 8.51 0.46 6.95
C TYR A 310 8.44 1.01 5.52
N PRO A 311 9.49 1.72 5.06
CA PRO A 311 10.74 2.02 5.75
C PRO A 311 10.71 3.26 6.66
N GLU A 312 9.59 3.98 6.76
CA GLU A 312 9.52 5.26 7.44
C GLU A 312 9.62 5.17 8.98
N MET A 313 9.70 3.95 9.54
CA MET A 313 9.68 3.68 10.98
C MET A 313 8.51 4.36 11.68
N SER A 314 7.37 4.39 10.99
CA SER A 314 6.17 5.08 11.47
C SER A 314 5.32 4.12 12.32
N PRO A 315 5.12 4.40 13.61
CA PRO A 315 4.37 3.52 14.49
C PRO A 315 2.88 3.65 14.20
N VAL A 316 2.14 2.55 14.33
CA VAL A 316 0.71 2.45 14.05
C VAL A 316 0.04 1.64 15.15
N ILE A 317 -1.08 2.14 15.65
CA ILE A 317 -1.93 1.39 16.58
C ILE A 317 -3.19 0.94 15.86
N TYR A 318 -3.52 -0.34 15.98
CA TYR A 318 -4.79 -0.90 15.50
C TYR A 318 -5.70 -1.20 16.68
N LEU A 319 -6.88 -0.59 16.67
CA LEU A 319 -7.92 -0.80 17.69
C LEU A 319 -9.04 -1.68 17.14
N LYS A 320 -9.47 -2.70 17.89
CA LYS A 320 -10.60 -3.56 17.51
C LYS A 320 -11.85 -3.27 18.35
N PRO A 321 -12.80 -2.45 17.86
CA PRO A 321 -14.08 -2.29 18.54
C PRO A 321 -14.79 -3.64 18.68
N LYS A 322 -15.38 -3.92 19.85
CA LYS A 322 -16.10 -5.17 20.14
C LYS A 322 -17.31 -5.35 19.20
N LYS A 323 -17.97 -4.25 18.84
CA LYS A 323 -19.22 -4.24 18.06
C LYS A 323 -19.04 -4.10 16.54
N GLN A 324 -17.80 -4.01 16.03
CA GLN A 324 -17.54 -3.77 14.60
C GLN A 324 -16.65 -4.85 13.99
N ARG A 325 -16.83 -5.17 12.71
CA ARG A 325 -15.98 -6.12 11.95
C ARG A 325 -14.89 -5.39 11.14
N THR A 326 -14.21 -4.46 11.81
CA THR A 326 -13.15 -3.60 11.27
C THR A 326 -12.15 -3.30 12.39
N TYR A 327 -10.90 -3.02 12.03
CA TYR A 327 -9.97 -2.33 12.93
C TYR A 327 -9.95 -0.83 12.61
N LEU A 328 -9.72 0.00 13.61
CA LEU A 328 -9.41 1.42 13.43
C LEU A 328 -7.89 1.56 13.37
N LYS A 329 -7.36 2.07 12.25
CA LYS A 329 -5.93 2.40 12.13
C LYS A 329 -5.70 3.78 12.72
N MET A 330 -4.79 3.86 13.68
CA MET A 330 -4.38 5.08 14.37
C MET A 330 -2.94 5.39 13.99
N VAL A 331 -2.66 6.63 13.61
CA VAL A 331 -1.33 7.12 13.20
C VAL A 331 -0.92 8.31 14.07
N PRO A 332 0.38 8.59 14.21
CA PRO A 332 0.85 9.75 14.96
C PRO A 332 0.25 11.06 14.43
N SER A 333 -0.14 11.93 15.35
CA SER A 333 -0.53 13.30 15.06
C SER A 333 0.69 14.22 15.16
N LYS A 334 0.72 15.26 14.32
CA LYS A 334 1.73 16.32 14.42
C LYS A 334 1.66 17.09 15.75
N THR A 335 0.51 17.06 16.41
CA THR A 335 0.23 17.76 17.68
C THR A 335 0.43 16.86 18.91
N GLY A 336 1.18 15.76 18.77
CA GLY A 336 1.32 14.74 19.82
C GLY A 336 0.23 13.67 19.79
N GLY A 337 0.61 12.45 20.16
CA GLY A 337 -0.30 11.31 20.29
C GLY A 337 -0.75 10.67 18.99
N PHE A 338 -1.76 9.80 19.06
CA PHE A 338 -2.31 9.12 17.87
C PHE A 338 -3.72 9.59 17.51
N LYS A 339 -3.99 9.68 16.22
CA LYS A 339 -5.31 10.00 15.66
C LYS A 339 -5.78 8.90 14.70
N TYR A 340 -7.10 8.73 14.63
CA TYR A 340 -7.71 7.87 13.62
C TYR A 340 -7.39 8.33 12.19
N GLU A 341 -6.96 7.40 11.34
CA GLU A 341 -6.75 7.61 9.91
C GLU A 341 -7.90 6.99 9.10
N ARG A 342 -8.06 5.67 9.18
CA ARG A 342 -8.97 4.90 8.32
C ARG A 342 -9.36 3.55 8.92
N PRO A 343 -10.44 2.90 8.45
CA PRO A 343 -10.77 1.56 8.89
C PRO A 343 -9.96 0.52 8.10
N THR A 344 -9.66 -0.61 8.74
CA THR A 344 -9.15 -1.83 8.08
C THR A 344 -10.30 -2.84 7.97
N PRO A 345 -10.83 -3.10 6.77
CA PRO A 345 -12.01 -3.96 6.58
C PRO A 345 -11.75 -5.44 6.88
N SER A 346 -12.77 -6.18 7.34
CA SER A 346 -12.68 -7.63 7.58
C SER A 346 -12.44 -8.50 6.35
N ARG A 347 -12.53 -7.93 5.15
CA ARG A 347 -12.36 -8.65 3.88
C ARG A 347 -10.92 -8.68 3.37
N VAL A 348 -9.98 -7.98 4.02
CA VAL A 348 -8.57 -7.96 3.60
C VAL A 348 -7.75 -8.94 4.44
N GLY A 349 -6.72 -9.59 3.89
CA GLY A 349 -6.00 -10.61 4.66
C GLY A 349 -5.16 -10.04 5.80
N PHE A 350 -4.77 -8.76 5.71
CA PHE A 350 -4.15 -8.06 6.83
C PHE A 350 -5.06 -8.03 8.08
N TYR A 351 -6.38 -7.94 7.92
CA TYR A 351 -7.32 -8.05 9.04
C TYR A 351 -7.21 -9.42 9.72
N LEU A 352 -7.09 -10.51 8.95
CA LEU A 352 -6.94 -11.85 9.51
C LEU A 352 -5.63 -11.97 10.30
N TRP A 353 -4.57 -11.29 9.86
CA TRP A 353 -3.31 -11.26 10.58
C TRP A 353 -3.47 -10.58 11.94
N LEU A 354 -4.09 -9.40 11.97
CA LEU A 354 -4.42 -8.71 13.23
C LEU A 354 -5.29 -9.58 14.17
N GLU A 355 -6.27 -10.31 13.63
CA GLU A 355 -7.10 -11.25 14.40
C GLU A 355 -6.33 -12.48 14.91
N ALA A 356 -5.22 -12.86 14.30
CA ALA A 356 -4.35 -13.92 14.78
C ALA A 356 -3.30 -13.44 15.79
N THR A 357 -3.02 -12.13 15.83
CA THR A 357 -2.02 -11.55 16.73
C THR A 357 -2.46 -11.65 18.19
N LYS A 358 -1.60 -12.27 19.01
CA LYS A 358 -1.78 -12.42 20.45
C LYS A 358 -1.17 -11.23 21.21
N PRO A 359 -1.62 -10.96 22.46
CA PRO A 359 -0.89 -10.08 23.37
C PRO A 359 0.55 -10.58 23.58
N ALA A 360 1.52 -9.72 23.33
CA ALA A 360 2.95 -10.02 23.41
C ALA A 360 3.82 -8.82 23.83
N VAL A 361 3.26 -7.61 23.85
CA VAL A 361 4.02 -6.37 24.11
C VAL A 361 3.64 -5.79 25.47
N GLY A 362 4.62 -5.77 26.38
CA GLY A 362 4.53 -5.13 27.71
C GLY A 362 4.78 -3.62 27.67
N ALA A 363 4.60 -2.95 28.81
CA ALA A 363 4.65 -1.49 28.90
C ALA A 363 6.02 -0.90 28.50
N GLU A 364 7.11 -1.46 29.05
CA GLU A 364 8.48 -1.03 28.75
C GLU A 364 8.78 -1.18 27.25
N ARG A 365 8.56 -2.38 26.70
CA ARG A 365 8.79 -2.64 25.27
C ARG A 365 7.95 -1.74 24.36
N ALA A 366 6.69 -1.46 24.73
CA ALA A 366 5.86 -0.53 23.97
C ALA A 366 6.46 0.88 23.94
N LEU A 367 6.95 1.38 25.08
CA LEU A 367 7.63 2.67 25.15
C LEU A 367 8.91 2.68 24.30
N SER A 368 9.78 1.68 24.46
CA SER A 368 11.03 1.60 23.70
C SER A 368 10.80 1.58 22.19
N ILE A 369 9.78 0.86 21.71
CA ILE A 369 9.39 0.88 20.28
C ILE A 369 8.97 2.29 19.86
N LEU A 370 8.12 2.95 20.65
CA LEU A 370 7.60 4.28 20.31
C LEU A 370 8.69 5.36 20.36
N GLU A 371 9.63 5.26 21.31
CA GLU A 371 10.81 6.12 21.41
C GLU A 371 11.76 5.91 20.24
N TYR A 372 12.03 4.65 19.87
CA TYR A 372 12.84 4.29 18.72
C TYR A 372 12.26 4.85 17.41
N CYS A 373 10.93 4.80 17.27
CA CYS A 373 10.19 5.40 16.17
C CYS A 373 10.08 6.94 16.24
N ARG A 374 10.68 7.59 17.25
CA ARG A 374 10.61 9.04 17.50
C ARG A 374 9.18 9.57 17.56
N THR A 375 8.29 8.80 18.18
CA THR A 375 6.86 9.14 18.27
C THR A 375 6.65 10.41 19.09
N PRO A 376 5.89 11.40 18.60
CA PRO A 376 5.56 12.59 19.37
C PRO A 376 4.72 12.24 20.61
N VAL A 377 5.24 12.58 21.79
CA VAL A 377 4.54 12.51 23.07
C VAL A 377 3.34 13.47 23.05
N LYS A 378 2.29 13.17 23.82
CA LYS A 378 1.14 14.06 23.95
C LYS A 378 1.56 15.41 24.53
N ASP A 379 1.30 16.50 23.81
CA ASP A 379 1.43 17.85 24.37
C ASP A 379 0.39 18.03 25.48
N CYS A 380 0.84 18.17 26.74
CA CYS A 380 -0.03 18.50 27.88
C CYS A 380 -0.62 19.93 27.85
N ARG A 381 -0.45 20.69 26.77
CA ARG A 381 -0.79 22.13 26.71
C ARG A 381 -2.24 22.47 26.34
N THR A 382 -3.19 21.55 26.49
CA THR A 382 -4.62 21.86 26.37
C THR A 382 -5.43 21.24 27.52
N GLY A 383 -5.32 21.91 28.67
CA GLY A 383 -6.16 21.74 29.86
C GLY A 383 -5.72 22.75 30.91
N THR A 384 -6.36 23.92 30.98
CA THR A 384 -6.04 24.97 31.95
C THR A 384 -6.38 24.53 33.37
N ALA A 385 -5.37 24.35 34.24
CA ALA A 385 -5.36 24.67 35.68
C ALA A 385 -3.99 24.31 36.29
N GLU A 386 -3.37 25.28 36.99
CA GLU A 386 -2.32 25.15 38.02
C GLU A 386 -1.13 24.20 37.76
N CYS A 387 -0.05 24.74 37.19
CA CYS A 387 1.30 24.25 37.45
C CYS A 387 1.94 25.10 38.56
N LEU A 388 1.64 24.77 39.82
CA LEU A 388 2.53 25.09 40.93
C LEU A 388 3.74 24.16 40.84
N LEU A 389 4.87 24.70 40.39
CA LEU A 389 6.17 24.08 40.57
C LEU A 389 6.52 24.13 42.07
N PRO A 390 7.01 23.06 42.71
CA PRO A 390 7.70 23.16 43.99
C PRO A 390 9.09 23.73 43.71
N GLY A 391 9.16 25.07 43.62
CA GLY A 391 10.39 25.83 43.49
C GLY A 391 10.67 26.59 44.79
N THR A 392 11.64 26.09 45.55
CA THR A 392 12.35 26.77 46.64
C THR A 392 12.37 28.30 46.55
N THR A 393 11.61 28.96 47.40
CA THR A 393 11.92 30.31 47.88
C THR A 393 11.71 30.36 49.39
N VAL A 394 12.84 30.44 50.11
CA VAL A 394 12.90 30.75 51.54
C VAL A 394 12.38 32.18 51.72
N PRO A 395 11.34 32.44 52.55
CA PRO A 395 10.93 33.80 52.83
C PRO A 395 11.93 34.45 53.77
N GLN A 396 12.66 35.47 53.30
CA GLN A 396 13.36 36.40 54.18
C GLN A 396 12.31 37.23 54.93
N HIS A 397 12.08 36.87 56.20
CA HIS A 397 11.37 37.70 57.15
C HIS A 397 12.18 38.97 57.43
N HIS A 398 11.86 40.07 56.74
CA HIS A 398 12.23 41.40 57.21
C HIS A 398 11.30 41.81 58.35
N TYR A 399 11.83 41.68 59.56
CA TYR A 399 11.24 42.14 60.80
C TYR A 399 11.39 43.67 60.89
N HIS A 400 10.32 44.42 60.64
CA HIS A 400 10.26 45.84 61.00
C HIS A 400 9.58 46.00 62.38
N PRO A 401 10.29 46.53 63.40
CA PRO A 401 9.76 46.65 64.75
C PRO A 401 8.70 47.76 64.84
N ARG A 402 7.55 47.41 65.43
CA ARG A 402 6.50 48.35 65.84
C ARG A 402 7.06 49.37 66.83
N LYS A 403 6.99 50.67 66.48
CA LYS A 403 7.12 51.78 67.43
C LYS A 403 5.94 51.75 68.42
N LYS A 404 6.28 51.89 69.71
CA LYS A 404 5.34 52.08 70.83
C LYS A 404 4.59 53.41 70.68
N ARG A 405 3.33 53.40 71.11
CA ARG A 405 2.44 54.56 71.30
C ARG A 405 3.13 55.72 72.05
N ARG A 406 2.84 56.93 71.62
CA ARG A 406 2.22 57.96 72.46
C ARG A 406 1.06 58.57 71.71
#